data_AF-A0ABD5DTH2-F1
#
_entry.id   AF-A0ABD5DTH2-F1
#
_cell.length_a   1.000
_cell.length_b   1.000
_cell.length_c   1.000
_cell.angle_alpha   90.00
_cell.angle_beta   90.00
_cell.angle_gamma   90.00
#
_symmetry.space_group_name_H-M   'P 1'
#
loop_
_entity.id
_entity.type
_entity.pdbx_description
1 polymer ?
#
loop_
_entity_poly.entity_id
_entity_poly.type
_entity_poly.pdbx_seq_one_letter_code
_entity_poly.pdbx_strand_id
1 'polypeptide(L)'
;INWSRFLTDYENVTVDEEYAAYYDQLFDALLANGITPMICLEHYELPGYLLEKYGGWGSKTVVELFVRYAEKVFARYHPKVTRWFTFNEPIVVQTRVYLDALRWPYEQNTSTWMQWN
;
A
#
# COMPACT_ATOMS: atom_id res chain seq x y z
N ILE A 1 -1.76 -5.22 -3.68
CA ILE A 1 -2.00 -6.00 -2.45
C ILE A 1 -2.35 -4.98 -1.40
N ASN A 2 -3.46 -5.10 -0.69
CA ASN A 2 -3.85 -4.05 0.23
C ASN A 2 -2.97 -4.08 1.49
N TRP A 3 -2.22 -2.99 1.75
CA TRP A 3 -1.30 -2.89 2.89
C TRP A 3 -2.04 -3.04 4.24
N SER A 4 -3.20 -2.41 4.40
CA SER A 4 -4.03 -2.48 5.61
C SER A 4 -4.58 -3.86 5.94
N ARG A 5 -4.54 -4.79 4.98
CA ARG A 5 -4.99 -6.18 5.16
C ARG A 5 -3.85 -7.17 5.21
N PHE A 6 -2.71 -6.83 4.60
CA PHE A 6 -1.57 -7.72 4.54
C PHE A 6 -0.78 -7.78 5.85
N LEU A 7 -0.87 -6.73 6.68
CA LEU A 7 -0.24 -6.70 7.99
C LEU A 7 -1.30 -6.60 9.10
N THR A 8 -1.14 -7.43 10.13
CA THR A 8 -1.90 -7.32 11.39
C THR A 8 -1.23 -6.34 12.37
N ASP A 9 0.09 -6.16 12.24
CA ASP A 9 0.88 -5.19 12.98
C ASP A 9 1.83 -4.48 12.01
N TYR A 10 1.63 -3.17 11.84
CA TYR A 10 2.41 -2.36 10.91
C TYR A 10 3.85 -2.13 11.37
N GLU A 11 4.08 -1.92 12.67
CA GLU A 11 5.40 -1.55 13.22
C GLU A 11 6.34 -2.76 13.28
N ASN A 12 5.80 -3.90 13.70
CA ASN A 12 6.52 -5.17 13.73
C ASN A 12 6.48 -5.90 12.37
N VAL A 13 5.65 -5.42 11.43
CA VAL A 13 5.50 -5.96 10.07
C VAL A 13 5.08 -7.43 10.11
N THR A 14 4.10 -7.72 10.97
CA THR A 14 3.51 -9.04 11.14
C THR A 14 2.50 -9.27 10.03
N VAL A 15 2.76 -10.29 9.19
CA VAL A 15 1.90 -10.62 8.06
C VAL A 15 0.61 -11.29 8.55
N ASP A 16 -0.52 -10.92 7.94
CA ASP A 16 -1.75 -11.68 8.02
C ASP A 16 -1.65 -12.90 7.10
N GLU A 17 -1.39 -14.07 7.69
CA GLU A 17 -1.20 -15.31 6.92
C GLU A 17 -2.48 -15.80 6.21
N GLU A 18 -3.67 -15.48 6.73
CA GLU A 18 -4.94 -15.83 6.07
C GLU A 18 -5.11 -15.00 4.80
N TYR A 19 -4.89 -13.69 4.89
CA TYR A 19 -4.94 -12.80 3.74
C TYR A 19 -3.81 -13.08 2.73
N ALA A 20 -2.61 -13.43 3.22
CA ALA A 20 -1.50 -13.81 2.36
C ALA A 20 -1.79 -15.11 1.60
N ALA A 21 -2.39 -16.11 2.25
CA ALA A 21 -2.78 -17.36 1.62
C ALA A 21 -3.84 -17.17 0.53
N TYR A 22 -4.76 -16.20 0.69
CA TYR A 22 -5.69 -15.83 -0.36
C TYR A 22 -4.96 -15.38 -1.64
N TYR A 23 -3.94 -14.52 -1.53
CA TYR A 23 -3.17 -14.09 -2.70
C TYR A 23 -2.31 -15.20 -3.30
N ASP A 24 -1.82 -16.14 -2.50
CA ASP A 24 -1.15 -17.34 -3.02
C ASP A 24 -2.07 -18.11 -3.96
N GLN A 25 -3.28 -18.42 -3.50
CA GLN A 25 -4.28 -19.14 -4.28
C GLN A 25 -4.71 -18.36 -5.52
N LEU A 26 -4.87 -17.03 -5.40
CA LEU A 26 -5.20 -16.17 -6.52
C LEU A 26 -4.11 -16.19 -7.59
N PHE A 27 -2.84 -16.04 -7.20
CA PHE A 27 -1.73 -16.05 -8.16
C PHE A 27 -1.55 -17.43 -8.80
N ASP A 28 -1.70 -18.51 -8.03
CA ASP A 28 -1.67 -19.87 -8.58
C ASP A 28 -2.79 -20.10 -9.59
N ALA A 29 -4.01 -19.62 -9.30
CA ALA A 29 -5.14 -19.70 -10.22
C ALA A 29 -4.91 -18.88 -11.50
N LEU A 30 -4.36 -17.67 -11.40
CA LEU A 30 -4.03 -16.84 -12.57
C LEU A 30 -3.00 -17.55 -13.46
N LEU A 31 -1.91 -18.05 -12.87
CA LEU A 31 -0.84 -18.74 -13.58
C LEU A 31 -1.34 -20.04 -14.23
N ALA A 32 -2.18 -20.82 -13.53
CA ALA A 32 -2.80 -22.02 -14.08
C ALA A 32 -3.67 -21.73 -15.31
N ASN A 33 -4.21 -20.51 -15.43
CA ASN A 33 -4.99 -20.04 -16.58
C ASN A 33 -4.14 -19.25 -17.60
N GLY A 34 -2.81 -19.27 -17.49
CA GLY A 34 -1.91 -18.58 -18.43
C GLY A 34 -1.91 -17.05 -18.29
N ILE A 35 -2.46 -16.52 -17.19
CA ILE A 35 -2.51 -15.08 -16.92
C ILE A 35 -1.30 -14.69 -16.08
N THR A 36 -0.45 -13.81 -16.61
CA THR A 36 0.69 -13.27 -15.86
C THR A 36 0.23 -12.17 -14.91
N PRO A 37 0.37 -12.32 -13.58
CA PRO A 37 -0.02 -11.30 -12.62
C PRO A 37 0.85 -10.04 -12.72
N MET A 38 0.22 -8.88 -12.60
CA MET A 38 0.86 -7.56 -12.51
C MET A 38 0.32 -6.86 -11.27
N ILE A 39 1.19 -6.54 -10.32
CA ILE A 39 0.75 -6.14 -8.98
C ILE A 39 1.19 -4.73 -8.64
N CYS A 40 0.22 -3.90 -8.24
CA CYS A 40 0.45 -2.62 -7.58
C CYS A 40 0.44 -2.79 -6.06
N LEU A 41 1.40 -2.16 -5.38
CA LEU A 41 1.53 -2.24 -3.92
C LEU A 41 0.66 -1.20 -3.20
N GLU A 42 0.54 0.01 -3.75
CA GLU A 42 -0.25 1.09 -3.18
C GLU A 42 -1.27 1.59 -4.21
N HIS A 43 -2.54 1.68 -3.80
CA HIS A 43 -3.61 2.24 -4.61
C HIS A 43 -4.61 3.04 -3.76
N TYR A 44 -4.09 4.07 -3.07
CA TYR A 44 -4.84 4.99 -2.21
C TYR A 44 -5.37 4.34 -0.92
N GLU A 45 -4.65 3.35 -0.40
CA GLU A 45 -5.07 2.47 0.71
C GLU A 45 -4.10 2.55 1.90
N LEU A 46 -3.53 3.73 2.16
CA LEU A 46 -2.72 3.99 3.36
C LEU A 46 -3.50 3.53 4.62
N PRO A 47 -2.93 2.67 5.48
CA PRO A 47 -3.58 2.26 6.70
C PRO A 47 -3.97 3.46 7.58
N GLY A 48 -5.24 3.55 7.98
CA GLY A 48 -5.75 4.65 8.81
C GLY A 48 -4.97 4.83 10.10
N TYR A 49 -4.52 3.72 10.72
CA TYR A 49 -3.63 3.74 11.88
C TYR A 49 -2.34 4.55 11.65
N LEU A 50 -1.70 4.39 10.49
CA LEU A 50 -0.46 5.10 10.16
C LEU A 50 -0.73 6.57 9.81
N LEU A 51 -1.90 6.86 9.22
CA LEU A 51 -2.34 8.23 9.01
C LEU A 51 -2.53 8.96 10.35
N GLU A 52 -3.29 8.38 11.28
CA GLU A 52 -3.60 8.99 12.58
C GLU A 52 -2.37 9.10 13.49
N LYS A 53 -1.53 8.04 13.55
CA LYS A 53 -0.38 8.00 14.45
C LYS A 53 0.81 8.84 13.97
N TYR A 54 1.05 8.88 12.66
CA TYR A 54 2.27 9.47 12.09
C TYR A 54 2.03 10.59 11.07
N GLY A 55 0.78 10.90 10.72
CA GLY A 55 0.49 11.88 9.67
C GLY A 55 0.71 11.34 8.25
N GLY A 56 0.66 10.01 8.08
CA GLY A 56 0.67 9.35 6.78
C GLY A 56 1.94 9.60 5.98
N TRP A 57 1.81 9.88 4.68
CA TRP A 57 2.94 10.00 3.76
C TRP A 57 3.89 11.18 4.04
N GLY A 58 3.48 12.13 4.88
CA GLY A 58 4.35 13.22 5.35
C GLY A 58 5.42 12.75 6.35
N SER A 59 5.34 11.50 6.82
CA SER A 59 6.27 10.93 7.78
C SER A 59 7.23 9.93 7.15
N LYS A 60 8.54 10.15 7.37
CA LYS A 60 9.59 9.21 6.96
C LYS A 60 9.42 7.83 7.60
N THR A 61 8.89 7.77 8.82
CA THR A 61 8.57 6.49 9.49
C THR A 61 7.56 5.69 8.66
N VAL A 62 6.53 6.34 8.11
CA VAL A 62 5.53 5.65 7.28
C VAL A 62 6.15 5.16 5.97
N VAL A 63 7.05 5.95 5.37
CA VAL A 63 7.80 5.52 4.18
C VAL A 63 8.66 4.29 4.48
N GLU A 64 9.36 4.25 5.62
CA GLU A 64 10.14 3.09 6.04
C GLU A 64 9.26 1.85 6.28
N LEU A 65 8.10 2.02 6.93
CA LEU A 65 7.15 0.94 7.13
C LEU A 65 6.58 0.42 5.80
N PHE A 66 6.35 1.29 4.82
CA PHE A 66 5.95 0.87 3.48
C PHE A 66 7.02 0.03 2.79
N VAL A 67 8.29 0.41 2.91
CA VAL A 67 9.41 -0.38 2.38
C VAL A 67 9.44 -1.78 3.01
N ARG A 68 9.33 -1.88 4.34
CA ARG A 68 9.33 -3.18 5.04
C ARG A 68 8.11 -4.03 4.68
N TYR A 69 6.96 -3.41 4.47
CA TYR A 69 5.77 -4.07 3.92
C TYR A 69 6.06 -4.64 2.52
N ALA A 70 6.63 -3.82 1.62
CA ALA A 70 6.97 -4.23 0.26
C ALA A 70 7.98 -5.39 0.27
N GLU A 71 8.97 -5.37 1.16
CA GLU A 71 9.94 -6.46 1.33
C GLU A 71 9.24 -7.79 1.68
N LYS A 72 8.26 -7.80 2.59
CA LYS A 72 7.48 -9.00 2.91
C LYS A 72 6.69 -9.51 1.72
N VAL A 73 6.05 -8.60 0.98
CA VAL A 73 5.30 -8.92 -0.24
C VAL A 73 6.22 -9.53 -1.30
N PHE A 74 7.36 -8.90 -1.57
CA PHE A 74 8.32 -9.40 -2.56
C PHE A 74 8.91 -10.74 -2.14
N ALA A 75 9.36 -10.88 -0.89
CA ALA A 75 9.91 -12.13 -0.38
C ALA A 75 8.95 -13.31 -0.57
N ARG A 76 7.64 -13.08 -0.42
CA ARG A 76 6.63 -14.11 -0.62
C ARG A 76 6.29 -14.37 -2.09
N TYR A 77 6.07 -13.33 -2.88
CA TYR A 77 5.42 -13.47 -4.19
C TYR A 77 6.32 -13.24 -5.40
N HIS A 78 7.59 -12.85 -5.23
CA HIS A 78 8.53 -12.71 -6.36
C HIS A 78 8.66 -13.97 -7.24
N PRO A 79 8.47 -15.22 -6.77
CA PRO A 79 8.53 -16.38 -7.66
C PRO A 79 7.34 -16.46 -8.63
N LYS A 80 6.19 -15.87 -8.26
CA LYS A 80 4.93 -15.93 -9.02
C LYS A 80 4.65 -14.63 -9.80
N VAL A 81 5.19 -13.50 -9.34
CA VAL A 81 4.94 -12.17 -9.88
C VAL A 81 6.25 -11.49 -10.28
N THR A 82 6.36 -11.11 -11.55
CA THR A 82 7.55 -10.46 -12.10
C THR A 82 7.34 -8.99 -12.46
N ARG A 83 6.08 -8.54 -12.51
CA ARG A 83 5.70 -7.18 -12.90
C ARG A 83 5.08 -6.45 -11.72
N TRP A 84 5.78 -5.41 -11.26
CA TRP A 84 5.46 -4.69 -10.05
C TRP A 84 5.32 -3.20 -10.31
N PHE A 85 4.37 -2.59 -9.61
CA PHE A 85 4.19 -1.15 -9.52
C PHE A 85 4.20 -0.75 -8.04
N THR A 86 4.94 0.29 -7.70
CA THR A 86 5.01 0.78 -6.31
C THR A 86 3.73 1.51 -5.94
N PHE A 87 3.39 2.56 -6.70
CA PHE A 87 2.22 3.40 -6.49
C PHE A 87 1.41 3.50 -7.78
N ASN A 88 0.08 3.42 -7.67
CA ASN A 88 -0.81 3.90 -8.71
C ASN A 88 -0.99 5.41 -8.55
N GLU A 89 -0.62 6.19 -9.58
CA GLU A 89 -0.83 7.64 -9.66
C GLU A 89 -0.61 8.39 -8.31
N PRO A 90 0.62 8.40 -7.78
CA PRO A 90 0.87 8.91 -6.43
C PRO A 90 0.32 10.33 -6.20
N ILE A 91 0.35 11.19 -7.23
CA ILE A 91 -0.19 12.57 -7.22
C ILE A 91 -1.66 12.67 -6.80
N VAL A 92 -2.46 11.62 -7.03
CA VAL A 92 -3.90 11.64 -6.77
C VAL A 92 -4.18 11.66 -5.27
N VAL A 93 -3.37 11.00 -4.44
CA VAL A 93 -3.63 10.89 -3.00
C VAL A 93 -3.56 12.26 -2.34
N GLN A 94 -2.42 12.94 -2.39
CA GLN A 94 -2.26 14.26 -1.78
C GLN A 94 -3.25 15.26 -2.36
N THR A 95 -3.47 15.24 -3.68
CA THR A 95 -4.37 16.19 -4.35
C THR A 95 -5.81 15.99 -3.88
N ARG A 96 -6.33 14.76 -3.88
CA ARG A 96 -7.73 14.50 -3.49
C ARG A 96 -7.96 14.56 -1.98
N VAL A 97 -6.91 14.33 -1.18
CA VAL A 97 -6.98 14.37 0.29
C VAL A 97 -6.83 15.79 0.83
N TYR A 98 -5.78 16.52 0.43
CA TYR A 98 -5.41 17.80 1.06
C TYR A 98 -5.57 19.04 0.19
N LEU A 99 -5.63 18.92 -1.15
CA LEU A 99 -5.89 20.07 -2.02
C LEU A 99 -7.40 20.24 -2.27
N ASP A 100 -8.05 19.19 -2.75
CA ASP A 100 -9.48 19.21 -3.09
C ASP A 100 -10.39 18.88 -1.89
N ALA A 101 -9.84 18.25 -0.84
CA ALA A 101 -10.60 17.78 0.34
C ALA A 101 -11.80 16.86 0.00
N LEU A 102 -11.68 16.03 -1.06
CA LEU A 102 -12.72 15.13 -1.53
C LEU A 102 -12.64 13.70 -0.95
N ARG A 103 -11.53 13.39 -0.27
CA ARG A 103 -11.31 12.13 0.43
C ARG A 103 -10.99 12.41 1.89
N TRP A 104 -11.25 11.43 2.76
CA TRP A 104 -10.87 11.51 4.18
C TRP A 104 -9.42 12.02 4.33
N PRO A 105 -9.14 12.99 5.21
CA PRO A 105 -10.01 13.49 6.29
C PRO A 105 -10.94 14.65 5.91
N TYR A 106 -11.12 14.94 4.62
CA TYR A 106 -11.92 16.06 4.12
C TYR A 106 -11.44 17.43 4.64
N GLU A 107 -10.12 17.56 4.78
CA GLU A 107 -9.43 18.77 5.24
C GLU A 107 -8.63 19.37 4.08
N GLN A 108 -8.86 20.64 3.79
CA GLN A 108 -8.00 21.37 2.85
C GLN A 108 -6.78 21.92 3.58
N ASN A 109 -5.59 21.44 3.20
CA ASN A 109 -4.33 21.81 3.81
C ASN A 109 -3.20 21.83 2.76
N THR A 110 -2.93 23.01 2.20
CA THR A 110 -1.94 23.17 1.13
C THR A 110 -0.50 22.90 1.60
N SER A 111 -0.20 23.13 2.89
CA SER A 111 1.11 22.81 3.46
C SER A 111 1.35 21.29 3.47
N THR A 112 0.38 20.52 3.98
CA THR A 112 0.46 19.06 3.98
C THR A 112 0.43 18.49 2.56
N TRP A 113 -0.37 19.07 1.67
CA TRP A 113 -0.35 18.73 0.24
C TRP A 113 1.05 18.85 -0.37
N MET A 114 1.76 19.95 -0.13
CA MET A 114 3.13 20.12 -0.63
C MET A 114 4.12 19.14 0.01
N GLN A 115 3.93 18.77 1.28
CA GLN A 115 4.81 17.82 1.96
C GLN A 115 4.64 16.38 1.45
N TRP A 116 3.43 16.02 1.02
CA TRP A 116 3.13 14.70 0.46
C TRP A 116 3.45 14.60 -1.04
N ASN A 117 3.80 15.71 -1.69
CA ASN A 117 4.16 15.77 -3.11
C ASN A 117 5.64 15.52 -3.35
#